data_AF-A0A6L7KKF2-F1
#
_entry.id   AF-A0A6L7KKF2-F1
#
_cell.length_a   1.000
_cell.length_b   1.000
_cell.length_c   1.000
_cell.angle_alpha   90.00
_cell.angle_beta   90.00
_cell.angle_gamma   90.00
#
_symmetry.space_group_name_H-M   'P 1'
#
loop_
_entity.id
_entity.type
_entity.pdbx_description
1 polymer ?
#
loop_
_entity_poly.entity_id
_entity_poly.type
_entity_poly.pdbx_seq_one_letter_code
_entity_poly.pdbx_strand_id
1 'polypeptide(L)'
;MKRIYDWDARPQRRNYTAADLRALKGVRKLVQTTANATEEAAAAWESGLDLVMGNAHNTKAVRVGAPDMFFTAAISLPDFPTDRDVLNAAFRAMKDGADSVYTARGPHVVEMLAREDIPVMCHLGLVPRKSTWNGGLRAIGKTAGEALELWQAFRRMEDAGAFSVEAEVICVRVMTEISRRTTLVTSSLGSGSGGDVIYLFQNDICGAQPERPRHARAFGNLHALHERMKVERRAALEAFAKEARDGSFPGQDETADIDDAEYEAFCERLP
;
A
#
# COMPACT_ATOMS: atom_id res chain seq x y z
N MET A 1 3.71 -21.37 8.17
CA MET A 1 3.73 -20.87 6.77
C MET A 1 3.39 -22.00 5.80
N LYS A 2 2.60 -21.70 4.79
CA LYS A 2 2.12 -22.57 3.71
C LYS A 2 3.19 -22.71 2.63
N ARG A 3 3.26 -23.86 1.96
CA ARG A 3 4.05 -24.04 0.73
C ARG A 3 3.13 -23.78 -0.46
N ILE A 4 3.59 -22.94 -1.38
CA ILE A 4 2.86 -22.62 -2.61
C ILE A 4 3.81 -22.68 -3.81
N TYR A 5 3.24 -22.66 -5.00
CA TYR A 5 3.95 -22.23 -6.19
C TYR A 5 3.52 -20.80 -6.52
N ASP A 6 4.46 -19.92 -6.85
CA ASP A 6 4.13 -18.60 -7.38
C ASP A 6 3.67 -18.69 -8.84
N TRP A 7 3.36 -17.53 -9.44
CA TRP A 7 2.82 -17.45 -10.80
C TRP A 7 3.79 -17.96 -11.89
N ASP A 8 5.10 -17.99 -11.61
CA ASP A 8 6.12 -18.58 -12.50
C ASP A 8 6.43 -20.05 -12.11
N ALA A 9 5.55 -20.69 -11.35
CA ALA A 9 5.69 -22.05 -10.86
C ALA A 9 6.96 -22.30 -10.03
N ARG A 10 7.46 -21.29 -9.30
CA ARG A 10 8.58 -21.44 -8.38
C ARG A 10 8.07 -21.75 -6.97
N PRO A 11 8.71 -22.68 -6.23
CA PRO A 11 8.30 -22.97 -4.86
C PRO A 11 8.54 -21.76 -3.96
N GLN A 12 7.52 -21.34 -3.22
CA GLN A 12 7.57 -20.24 -2.26
C GLN A 12 6.90 -20.61 -0.93
N ARG A 13 7.06 -19.74 0.07
CA ARG A 13 6.32 -19.82 1.32
C ARG A 13 5.43 -18.59 1.50
N ARG A 14 4.27 -18.78 2.13
CA ARG A 14 3.38 -17.69 2.53
C ARG A 14 2.80 -17.89 3.93
N ASN A 15 2.46 -16.81 4.63
CA ASN A 15 1.73 -16.90 5.89
C ASN A 15 0.29 -17.40 5.65
N TYR A 16 -0.37 -16.91 4.60
CA TYR A 16 -1.73 -17.27 4.19
C TYR A 16 -1.83 -17.50 2.66
N THR A 17 -2.90 -18.17 2.25
CA THR A 17 -3.38 -18.25 0.86
C THR A 17 -4.79 -17.66 0.76
N ALA A 18 -5.29 -17.38 -0.44
CA ALA A 18 -6.68 -16.94 -0.63
C ALA A 18 -7.71 -17.93 -0.03
N ALA A 19 -7.41 -19.24 -0.07
CA ALA A 19 -8.22 -20.27 0.56
C ALA A 19 -8.18 -20.18 2.10
N ASP A 20 -7.02 -19.92 2.70
CA ASP A 20 -6.91 -19.69 4.14
C ASP A 20 -7.72 -18.45 4.55
N LEU A 21 -7.64 -17.36 3.79
CA LEU A 21 -8.41 -16.13 4.07
C LEU A 21 -9.93 -16.39 4.03
N ARG A 22 -10.41 -17.16 3.04
CA ARG A 22 -11.81 -17.61 2.98
C ARG A 22 -12.19 -18.47 4.18
N ALA A 23 -11.32 -19.38 4.62
CA ALA A 23 -11.59 -20.26 5.76
C ALA A 23 -11.58 -19.51 7.11
N LEU A 24 -10.84 -18.40 7.21
CA LEU A 24 -10.76 -17.57 8.42
C LEU A 24 -11.91 -16.56 8.53
N LYS A 25 -12.65 -16.32 7.44
CA LYS A 25 -13.82 -15.44 7.40
C LYS A 25 -14.80 -15.78 8.54
N GLY A 26 -15.19 -14.77 9.32
CA GLY A 26 -16.06 -14.94 10.49
C GLY A 26 -15.47 -15.73 11.67
N VAL A 27 -14.26 -16.29 11.55
CA VAL A 27 -13.62 -17.13 12.59
C VAL A 27 -12.52 -16.36 13.32
N ARG A 28 -11.64 -15.67 12.58
CA ARG A 28 -10.54 -14.89 13.14
C ARG A 28 -10.50 -13.51 12.51
N LYS A 29 -10.37 -12.48 13.36
CA LYS A 29 -10.09 -11.13 12.91
C LYS A 29 -8.65 -11.04 12.41
N LEU A 30 -8.45 -10.55 11.19
CA LEU A 30 -7.13 -10.25 10.65
C LEU A 30 -6.89 -8.73 10.63
N VAL A 31 -5.64 -8.33 10.59
CA VAL A 31 -5.24 -6.93 10.46
C VAL A 31 -4.40 -6.70 9.21
N GLN A 32 -4.71 -5.64 8.47
CA GLN A 32 -4.09 -5.29 7.21
C GLN A 32 -3.61 -3.85 7.22
N THR A 33 -2.48 -3.59 6.55
CA THR A 33 -1.99 -2.24 6.29
C THR A 33 -1.50 -2.11 4.85
N THR A 34 -1.10 -0.91 4.44
CA THR A 34 -0.43 -0.70 3.15
C THR A 34 1.08 -0.76 3.27
N ALA A 35 1.79 -1.15 2.20
CA ALA A 35 3.23 -0.90 2.05
C ALA A 35 3.56 -0.67 0.57
N ASN A 36 4.44 0.27 0.29
CA ASN A 36 4.91 0.63 -1.06
C ASN A 36 6.44 0.67 -1.17
N ALA A 37 7.15 0.43 -0.07
CA ALA A 37 8.60 0.34 -0.03
C ALA A 37 9.06 -0.87 0.79
N THR A 38 10.33 -1.22 0.65
CA THR A 38 10.93 -2.37 1.34
C THR A 38 10.82 -2.22 2.86
N GLU A 39 11.17 -1.03 3.38
CA GLU A 39 11.12 -0.71 4.80
C GLU A 39 9.70 -0.72 5.37
N GLU A 40 8.72 -0.22 4.60
CA GLU A 40 7.30 -0.24 5.01
C GLU A 40 6.76 -1.67 5.10
N ALA A 41 7.18 -2.55 4.19
CA ALA A 41 6.77 -3.95 4.18
C ALA A 41 7.45 -4.73 5.31
N ALA A 42 8.75 -4.50 5.54
CA ALA A 42 9.48 -5.10 6.66
C ALA A 42 8.86 -4.69 8.00
N ALA A 43 8.59 -3.39 8.19
CA ALA A 43 7.96 -2.89 9.42
C ALA A 43 6.59 -3.53 9.67
N ALA A 44 5.76 -3.70 8.64
CA ALA A 44 4.47 -4.38 8.75
C ALA A 44 4.63 -5.85 9.16
N TRP A 45 5.56 -6.58 8.53
CA TRP A 45 5.82 -7.99 8.82
C TRP A 45 6.36 -8.19 10.25
N GLU A 46 7.38 -7.43 10.64
CA GLU A 46 8.03 -7.52 11.96
C GLU A 46 7.09 -7.15 13.11
N SER A 47 6.13 -6.26 12.85
CA SER A 47 5.10 -5.87 13.82
C SER A 47 3.97 -6.90 13.98
N GLY A 48 3.99 -8.00 13.23
CA GLY A 48 3.02 -9.09 13.33
C GLY A 48 1.67 -8.82 12.65
N LEU A 49 1.61 -7.92 11.66
CA LEU A 49 0.41 -7.73 10.84
C LEU A 49 0.15 -8.99 10.00
N ASP A 50 -1.12 -9.25 9.67
CA ASP A 50 -1.50 -10.45 8.92
C ASP A 50 -1.32 -10.27 7.41
N LEU A 51 -1.73 -9.11 6.87
CA LEU A 51 -1.82 -8.86 5.42
C LEU A 51 -1.25 -7.49 5.04
N VAL A 52 -0.76 -7.37 3.81
CA VAL A 52 -0.31 -6.10 3.25
C VAL A 52 -0.89 -5.86 1.85
N MET A 53 -1.24 -4.61 1.55
CA MET A 53 -1.62 -4.16 0.21
C MET A 53 -0.69 -3.04 -0.26
N GLY A 54 -0.46 -2.91 -1.56
CA GLY A 54 0.40 -1.86 -2.09
C GLY A 54 0.23 -1.69 -3.58
N ASN A 55 0.82 -0.65 -4.15
CA ASN A 55 0.77 -0.43 -5.59
C ASN A 55 1.47 -1.57 -6.32
N ALA A 56 0.86 -2.05 -7.41
CA ALA A 56 1.39 -3.17 -8.18
C ALA A 56 2.82 -2.94 -8.72
N HIS A 57 3.18 -1.70 -9.06
CA HIS A 57 4.54 -1.39 -9.52
C HIS A 57 5.61 -1.55 -8.43
N ASN A 58 5.22 -1.58 -7.14
CA ASN A 58 6.10 -1.77 -5.99
C ASN A 58 6.17 -3.22 -5.50
N THR A 59 5.53 -4.17 -6.20
CA THR A 59 5.44 -5.58 -5.78
C THR A 59 6.80 -6.17 -5.39
N LYS A 60 7.84 -5.92 -6.19
CA LYS A 60 9.18 -6.43 -5.90
C LYS A 60 9.77 -5.85 -4.62
N ALA A 61 9.64 -4.55 -4.40
CA ALA A 61 10.12 -3.88 -3.19
C ALA A 61 9.40 -4.43 -1.94
N VAL A 62 8.08 -4.56 -2.02
CA VAL A 62 7.27 -5.15 -0.94
C VAL A 62 7.73 -6.59 -0.66
N ARG A 63 7.97 -7.39 -1.70
CA ARG A 63 8.39 -8.77 -1.54
C ARG A 63 9.81 -8.91 -0.96
N VAL A 64 10.70 -7.94 -1.18
CA VAL A 64 12.00 -7.89 -0.49
C VAL A 64 11.83 -7.66 1.01
N GLY A 65 10.95 -6.72 1.40
CA GLY A 65 10.72 -6.41 2.82
C GLY A 65 9.91 -7.47 3.57
N ALA A 66 8.96 -8.12 2.89
CA ALA A 66 8.06 -9.11 3.48
C ALA A 66 7.92 -10.35 2.55
N PRO A 67 8.95 -11.22 2.48
CA PRO A 67 9.02 -12.32 1.51
C PRO A 67 7.88 -13.33 1.61
N ASP A 68 7.34 -13.53 2.81
CA ASP A 68 6.32 -14.55 3.09
C ASP A 68 4.94 -13.98 3.44
N MET A 69 4.77 -12.65 3.49
CA MET A 69 3.48 -12.04 3.86
C MET A 69 2.51 -12.05 2.67
N PHE A 70 1.23 -12.35 2.90
CA PHE A 70 0.21 -12.28 1.86
C PHE A 70 0.08 -10.84 1.35
N PHE A 71 0.36 -10.63 0.06
CA PHE A 71 0.41 -9.32 -0.57
C PHE A 71 -0.68 -9.16 -1.64
N THR A 72 -1.50 -8.11 -1.49
CA THR A 72 -2.46 -7.68 -2.51
C THR A 72 -1.91 -6.51 -3.32
N ALA A 73 -1.74 -6.70 -4.63
CA ALA A 73 -1.22 -5.67 -5.53
C ALA A 73 -2.36 -4.83 -6.14
N ALA A 74 -2.41 -3.54 -5.82
CA ALA A 74 -3.38 -2.59 -6.35
C ALA A 74 -3.03 -2.15 -7.77
N ILE A 75 -3.91 -2.50 -8.73
CA ILE A 75 -3.79 -2.09 -10.13
C ILE A 75 -4.33 -0.67 -10.27
N SER A 76 -3.42 0.25 -10.60
CA SER A 76 -3.71 1.69 -10.68
C SER A 76 -4.88 1.99 -11.63
N LEU A 77 -5.85 2.77 -11.17
CA LEU A 77 -6.97 3.19 -12.02
C LEU A 77 -6.53 4.13 -13.17
N PRO A 78 -5.80 5.23 -12.91
CA PRO A 78 -5.45 6.19 -13.95
C PRO A 78 -4.42 5.66 -14.99
N ASP A 79 -3.60 4.68 -14.62
CA ASP A 79 -2.48 4.26 -15.48
C ASP A 79 -2.86 3.19 -16.53
N PHE A 80 -4.02 2.55 -16.38
CA PHE A 80 -4.45 1.43 -17.22
C PHE A 80 -5.86 1.68 -17.78
N PRO A 81 -5.97 2.38 -18.92
CA PRO A 81 -7.24 2.82 -19.49
C PRO A 81 -8.03 1.72 -20.21
N THR A 82 -7.37 0.64 -20.66
CA THR A 82 -8.04 -0.48 -21.36
C THR A 82 -8.04 -1.76 -20.54
N ASP A 83 -8.97 -2.66 -20.84
CA ASP A 83 -9.05 -4.00 -20.23
C ASP A 83 -7.75 -4.79 -20.44
N ARG A 84 -7.14 -4.67 -21.63
CA ARG A 84 -5.86 -5.30 -21.94
C ARG A 84 -4.72 -4.77 -21.05
N ASP A 85 -4.68 -3.45 -20.81
CA ASP A 85 -3.67 -2.85 -19.95
C ASP A 85 -3.81 -3.35 -18.51
N VAL A 86 -5.05 -3.43 -18.01
CA VAL A 86 -5.35 -3.95 -16.67
C VAL A 86 -4.93 -5.41 -16.54
N LEU A 87 -5.27 -6.24 -17.52
CA LEU A 87 -4.92 -7.66 -17.50
C LEU A 87 -3.40 -7.86 -17.52
N ASN A 88 -2.68 -7.15 -18.40
CA ASN A 88 -1.22 -7.19 -18.46
C ASN A 88 -0.59 -6.75 -17.13
N ALA A 89 -1.11 -5.70 -16.52
CA ALA A 89 -0.64 -5.21 -15.22
C ALA A 89 -0.87 -6.24 -14.10
N ALA A 90 -2.01 -6.92 -14.11
CA ALA A 90 -2.34 -7.98 -13.15
C ALA A 90 -1.38 -9.17 -13.29
N PHE A 91 -1.18 -9.69 -14.50
CA PHE A 91 -0.21 -10.77 -14.74
C PHE A 91 1.20 -10.38 -14.32
N ARG A 92 1.63 -9.15 -14.60
CA ARG A 92 2.94 -8.65 -14.16
C ARG A 92 3.04 -8.59 -12.64
N ALA A 93 2.00 -8.13 -11.94
CA ALA A 93 1.98 -8.12 -10.48
C ALA A 93 2.07 -9.53 -9.89
N MET A 94 1.30 -10.49 -10.42
CA MET A 94 1.36 -11.88 -9.98
C MET A 94 2.75 -12.49 -10.23
N LYS A 95 3.33 -12.24 -11.41
CA LYS A 95 4.70 -12.65 -11.75
C LYS A 95 5.75 -12.05 -10.81
N ASP A 96 5.59 -10.78 -10.45
CA ASP A 96 6.51 -10.06 -9.56
C ASP A 96 6.37 -10.48 -8.09
N GLY A 97 5.37 -11.28 -7.76
CA GLY A 97 5.24 -11.96 -6.47
C GLY A 97 4.00 -11.59 -5.66
N ALA A 98 2.99 -10.94 -6.25
CA ALA A 98 1.70 -10.72 -5.61
C ALA A 98 0.94 -12.04 -5.40
N ASP A 99 0.15 -12.10 -4.32
CA ASP A 99 -0.70 -13.26 -4.01
C ASP A 99 -2.16 -13.02 -4.43
N SER A 100 -2.51 -11.77 -4.70
CA SER A 100 -3.80 -11.33 -5.23
C SER A 100 -3.67 -9.94 -5.85
N VAL A 101 -4.67 -9.53 -6.63
CA VAL A 101 -4.75 -8.19 -7.21
C VAL A 101 -5.96 -7.43 -6.68
N TYR A 102 -5.84 -6.12 -6.57
CA TYR A 102 -6.93 -5.22 -6.21
C TYR A 102 -7.35 -4.37 -7.42
N THR A 103 -8.65 -4.18 -7.57
CA THR A 103 -9.22 -3.25 -8.56
C THR A 103 -10.49 -2.56 -8.04
N ALA A 104 -10.58 -1.24 -8.25
CA ALA A 104 -11.78 -0.44 -7.95
C ALA A 104 -12.73 -0.30 -9.17
N ARG A 105 -12.48 -1.07 -10.23
CA ARG A 105 -13.28 -1.10 -11.46
C ARG A 105 -14.56 -1.92 -11.27
N GLY A 106 -15.40 -1.94 -12.31
CA GLY A 106 -16.68 -2.64 -12.29
C GLY A 106 -16.56 -4.16 -12.39
N PRO A 107 -17.69 -4.89 -12.27
CA PRO A 107 -17.72 -6.35 -12.27
C PRO A 107 -17.12 -6.97 -13.55
N HIS A 108 -17.22 -6.33 -14.71
CA HIS A 108 -16.63 -6.84 -15.96
C HIS A 108 -15.10 -7.04 -15.86
N VAL A 109 -14.39 -6.13 -15.18
CA VAL A 109 -12.94 -6.27 -14.97
C VAL A 109 -12.64 -7.34 -13.93
N VAL A 110 -13.44 -7.40 -12.86
CA VAL A 110 -13.30 -8.45 -11.83
C VAL A 110 -13.46 -9.82 -12.47
N GLU A 111 -14.50 -10.00 -13.29
CA GLU A 111 -14.79 -11.24 -14.01
C GLU A 111 -13.67 -11.61 -14.98
N MET A 112 -13.18 -10.65 -15.78
CA MET A 112 -12.05 -10.88 -16.67
C MET A 112 -10.82 -11.40 -15.92
N LEU A 113 -10.45 -10.77 -14.80
CA LEU A 113 -9.29 -11.16 -14.01
C LEU A 113 -9.51 -12.51 -13.31
N ALA A 114 -10.70 -12.75 -12.76
CA ALA A 114 -11.03 -13.99 -12.06
C ALA A 114 -11.08 -15.20 -13.01
N ARG A 115 -11.47 -15.02 -14.28
CA ARG A 115 -11.45 -16.07 -15.31
C ARG A 115 -10.04 -16.56 -15.67
N GLU A 116 -9.01 -15.79 -15.32
CA GLU A 116 -7.60 -16.15 -15.45
C GLU A 116 -7.03 -16.72 -14.14
N ASP A 117 -7.90 -17.16 -13.21
CA ASP A 117 -7.57 -17.71 -11.89
C ASP A 117 -6.79 -16.75 -10.96
N ILE A 118 -6.81 -15.44 -11.27
CA ILE A 118 -6.21 -14.42 -10.40
C ILE A 118 -7.14 -14.17 -9.20
N PRO A 119 -6.67 -14.29 -7.94
CA PRO A 119 -7.48 -13.88 -6.79
C PRO A 119 -7.71 -12.37 -6.81
N VAL A 120 -8.95 -11.93 -7.01
CA VAL A 120 -9.31 -10.50 -7.07
C VAL A 120 -9.94 -9.99 -5.77
N MET A 121 -9.37 -8.92 -5.23
CA MET A 121 -10.00 -8.02 -4.28
C MET A 121 -10.70 -6.87 -5.03
N CYS A 122 -12.01 -6.74 -4.86
CA CYS A 122 -12.75 -5.60 -5.40
C CYS A 122 -12.86 -4.46 -4.37
N HIS A 123 -13.44 -3.31 -4.75
CA HIS A 123 -13.70 -2.19 -3.83
C HIS A 123 -15.18 -1.77 -3.91
N LEU A 124 -15.87 -1.81 -2.76
CA LEU A 124 -17.23 -1.31 -2.56
C LEU A 124 -17.32 -0.35 -1.37
N GLY A 125 -18.36 0.49 -1.35
CA GLY A 125 -18.50 1.58 -0.40
C GLY A 125 -18.02 2.91 -0.99
N LEU A 126 -17.33 3.72 -0.18
CA LEU A 126 -16.72 4.95 -0.63
C LEU A 126 -15.46 4.64 -1.46
N VAL A 127 -15.60 4.56 -2.77
CA VAL A 127 -14.44 4.58 -3.68
C VAL A 127 -14.00 6.03 -3.87
N PRO A 128 -12.84 6.50 -3.35
CA PRO A 128 -12.52 7.93 -3.32
C PRO A 128 -12.49 8.60 -4.70
N ARG A 129 -12.03 7.86 -5.71
CA ARG A 129 -12.01 8.30 -7.12
C ARG A 129 -13.40 8.48 -7.74
N LYS A 130 -14.45 7.95 -7.11
CA LYS A 130 -15.86 8.12 -7.50
C LYS A 130 -16.60 9.12 -6.61
N SER A 131 -15.88 9.92 -5.81
CA SER A 131 -16.48 10.90 -4.90
C SER A 131 -17.39 11.91 -5.60
N THR A 132 -17.13 12.30 -6.85
CA THR A 132 -18.00 13.18 -7.64
C THR A 132 -19.38 12.57 -7.88
N TRP A 133 -19.46 11.26 -8.14
CA TRP A 133 -20.73 10.53 -8.26
C TRP A 133 -21.49 10.43 -6.93
N ASN A 134 -20.76 10.43 -5.81
CA ASN A 134 -21.31 10.25 -4.48
C ASN A 134 -21.63 11.56 -3.75
N GLY A 135 -21.34 12.72 -4.35
CA GLY A 135 -21.51 14.03 -3.71
C GLY A 135 -20.48 14.31 -2.62
N GLY A 136 -19.27 13.77 -2.75
CA GLY A 136 -18.13 13.97 -1.84
C GLY A 136 -17.71 12.72 -1.07
N LEU A 137 -16.81 12.92 -0.11
CA LEU A 137 -16.31 11.88 0.79
C LEU A 137 -17.30 11.65 1.93
N ARG A 138 -18.24 10.72 1.74
CA ARG A 138 -19.30 10.42 2.72
C ARG A 138 -19.45 8.93 2.96
N ALA A 139 -20.07 8.59 4.09
CA ALA A 139 -20.49 7.23 4.36
C ALA A 139 -21.59 6.74 3.41
N ILE A 140 -21.53 5.46 3.05
CA ILE A 140 -22.47 4.76 2.18
C ILE A 140 -23.39 3.84 2.99
N GLY A 141 -24.64 3.70 2.56
CA GLY A 141 -25.64 2.86 3.24
C GLY A 141 -26.37 3.58 4.37
N LYS A 142 -26.59 4.90 4.23
CA LYS A 142 -27.31 5.70 5.25
C LYS A 142 -28.81 5.49 5.23
N THR A 143 -29.36 5.07 4.09
CA THR A 143 -30.77 4.75 3.90
C THR A 143 -30.93 3.27 3.56
N ALA A 144 -32.14 2.73 3.75
CA ALA A 144 -32.44 1.34 3.38
C ALA A 144 -32.23 1.09 1.87
N GLY A 145 -32.56 2.06 1.02
CA GLY A 145 -32.33 1.99 -0.43
C GLY A 145 -30.84 1.88 -0.77
N GLU A 146 -30.00 2.78 -0.25
CA GLU A 146 -28.55 2.72 -0.44
C GLU A 146 -27.96 1.42 0.09
N ALA A 147 -28.43 0.94 1.24
CA ALA A 147 -27.96 -0.32 1.82
C ALA A 147 -28.32 -1.54 0.95
N LEU A 148 -29.51 -1.54 0.34
CA LEU A 148 -29.94 -2.59 -0.58
C LEU A 148 -29.13 -2.57 -1.88
N GLU A 149 -28.92 -1.39 -2.47
CA GLU A 149 -28.06 -1.22 -3.65
C GLU A 149 -26.63 -1.69 -3.39
N LEU A 150 -26.09 -1.37 -2.21
CA LEU A 150 -24.79 -1.83 -1.78
C LEU A 150 -24.75 -3.36 -1.65
N TRP A 151 -25.74 -3.98 -1.00
CA TRP A 151 -25.85 -5.43 -0.94
C TRP A 151 -25.86 -6.08 -2.33
N GLN A 152 -26.64 -5.53 -3.27
CA GLN A 152 -26.65 -6.02 -4.65
C GLN A 152 -25.29 -5.81 -5.35
N ALA A 153 -24.54 -4.77 -5.01
CA ALA A 153 -23.18 -4.58 -5.51
C ALA A 153 -22.21 -5.65 -4.99
N PHE A 154 -22.31 -6.05 -3.71
CA PHE A 154 -21.55 -7.17 -3.16
C PHE A 154 -21.87 -8.46 -3.92
N ARG A 155 -23.16 -8.78 -4.11
CA ARG A 155 -23.60 -9.94 -4.90
C ARG A 155 -23.02 -9.95 -6.31
N ARG A 156 -23.06 -8.81 -7.02
CA ARG A 156 -22.48 -8.71 -8.36
C ARG A 156 -20.97 -8.96 -8.40
N MET A 157 -20.23 -8.54 -7.38
CA MET A 157 -18.79 -8.79 -7.30
C MET A 157 -18.49 -10.25 -6.94
N GLU A 158 -19.32 -10.89 -6.12
CA GLU A 158 -19.27 -12.34 -5.88
C GLU A 158 -19.49 -13.13 -7.17
N ASP A 159 -20.56 -12.79 -7.89
CA ASP A 159 -20.92 -13.46 -9.15
C ASP A 159 -19.82 -13.25 -10.21
N ALA A 160 -19.14 -12.11 -10.19
CA ALA A 160 -17.97 -11.82 -11.02
C ALA A 160 -16.68 -12.56 -10.57
N GLY A 161 -16.69 -13.31 -9.46
CA GLY A 161 -15.57 -14.13 -9.03
C GLY A 161 -14.56 -13.43 -8.11
N ALA A 162 -14.87 -12.25 -7.56
CA ALA A 162 -14.05 -11.69 -6.48
C ALA A 162 -13.97 -12.67 -5.29
N PHE A 163 -12.82 -12.74 -4.63
CA PHE A 163 -12.69 -13.53 -3.39
C PHE A 163 -12.76 -12.65 -2.13
N SER A 164 -12.45 -11.36 -2.27
CA SER A 164 -12.42 -10.40 -1.18
C SER A 164 -12.85 -9.01 -1.65
N VAL A 165 -13.10 -8.14 -0.69
CA VAL A 165 -13.58 -6.78 -0.93
C VAL A 165 -12.99 -5.82 0.09
N GLU A 166 -12.40 -4.74 -0.39
CA GLU A 166 -12.21 -3.52 0.39
C GLU A 166 -13.56 -2.83 0.54
N ALA A 167 -13.97 -2.67 1.79
CA ALA A 167 -15.24 -2.11 2.21
C ALA A 167 -14.97 -0.78 2.93
N GLU A 168 -14.98 0.31 2.17
CA GLU A 168 -14.57 1.64 2.65
C GLU A 168 -15.78 2.49 3.09
N VAL A 169 -15.75 3.01 4.33
CA VAL A 169 -16.72 3.95 4.93
C VAL A 169 -18.19 3.55 4.67
N ILE A 170 -18.52 2.29 4.90
CA ILE A 170 -19.90 1.76 4.91
C ILE A 170 -20.47 1.88 6.33
N CYS A 171 -21.74 2.25 6.46
CA CYS A 171 -22.41 2.33 7.77
C CYS A 171 -22.30 1.00 8.54
N VAL A 172 -21.82 1.07 9.79
CA VAL A 172 -21.37 -0.11 10.57
C VAL A 172 -22.39 -1.25 10.65
N ARG A 173 -23.67 -0.96 10.89
CA ARG A 173 -24.73 -1.98 10.96
C ARG A 173 -24.97 -2.65 9.60
N VAL A 174 -24.90 -1.88 8.52
CA VAL A 174 -25.02 -2.40 7.14
C VAL A 174 -23.83 -3.28 6.81
N MET A 175 -22.61 -2.81 7.09
CA MET A 175 -21.39 -3.59 6.83
C MET A 175 -21.39 -4.91 7.60
N THR A 176 -21.78 -4.89 8.87
CA THR A 176 -21.84 -6.10 9.72
C THR A 176 -22.82 -7.12 9.16
N GLU A 177 -23.99 -6.67 8.70
CA GLU A 177 -25.01 -7.56 8.14
C GLU A 177 -24.57 -8.13 6.77
N ILE A 178 -23.98 -7.30 5.91
CA ILE A 178 -23.44 -7.74 4.62
C ILE A 178 -22.31 -8.75 4.83
N SER A 179 -21.35 -8.47 5.72
CA SER A 179 -20.20 -9.34 5.99
C SER A 179 -20.60 -10.76 6.39
N ARG A 180 -21.69 -10.90 7.15
CA ARG A 180 -22.23 -12.21 7.56
C ARG A 180 -22.86 -13.01 6.42
N ARG A 181 -23.36 -12.35 5.38
CA ARG A 181 -24.12 -12.96 4.29
C ARG A 181 -23.31 -13.17 3.03
N THR A 182 -22.34 -12.30 2.77
CA THR A 182 -21.43 -12.40 1.63
C THR A 182 -20.44 -13.56 1.85
N THR A 183 -20.01 -14.20 0.77
CA THR A 183 -18.88 -15.13 0.72
C THR A 183 -17.53 -14.42 0.60
N LEU A 184 -17.52 -13.12 0.25
CA LEU A 184 -16.30 -12.33 0.14
C LEU A 184 -15.64 -12.15 1.51
N VAL A 185 -14.32 -12.30 1.57
CA VAL A 185 -13.54 -11.83 2.73
C VAL A 185 -13.61 -10.31 2.77
N THR A 186 -14.18 -9.75 3.84
CA THR A 186 -14.45 -8.32 3.93
C THR A 186 -13.34 -7.56 4.66
N SER A 187 -12.65 -6.67 3.96
CA SER A 187 -11.64 -5.79 4.53
C SER A 187 -12.22 -4.42 4.84
N SER A 188 -12.45 -4.16 6.13
CA SER A 188 -13.12 -2.97 6.62
C SER A 188 -12.14 -1.81 6.80
N LEU A 189 -12.34 -0.75 5.99
CA LEU A 189 -11.65 0.53 6.11
C LEU A 189 -12.66 1.59 6.54
N GLY A 190 -12.69 1.89 7.84
CA GLY A 190 -13.69 2.83 8.39
C GLY A 190 -15.15 2.34 8.35
N SER A 191 -15.38 1.04 8.10
CA SER A 191 -16.71 0.41 8.08
C SER A 191 -17.07 -0.35 9.37
N GLY A 192 -16.28 -0.13 10.43
CA GLY A 192 -16.45 -0.75 11.75
C GLY A 192 -15.83 -2.15 11.86
N SER A 193 -15.93 -2.76 13.04
CA SER A 193 -15.29 -4.06 13.35
C SER A 193 -16.02 -5.29 12.80
N GLY A 194 -17.15 -5.09 12.12
CA GLY A 194 -17.97 -6.14 11.54
C GLY A 194 -17.33 -6.87 10.36
N GLY A 195 -16.35 -6.27 9.67
CA GLY A 195 -15.62 -6.91 8.58
C GLY A 195 -14.54 -7.90 9.06
N ASP A 196 -14.17 -8.87 8.24
CA ASP A 196 -13.24 -9.97 8.56
C ASP A 196 -11.80 -9.49 8.80
N VAL A 197 -11.40 -8.45 8.08
CA VAL A 197 -10.09 -7.79 8.19
C VAL A 197 -10.31 -6.36 8.65
N ILE A 198 -9.51 -5.87 9.59
CA ILE A 198 -9.43 -4.45 9.93
C ILE A 198 -8.27 -3.84 9.15
N TYR A 199 -8.57 -2.84 8.34
CA TYR A 199 -7.63 -2.22 7.44
C TYR A 199 -7.49 -0.72 7.71
N LEU A 200 -6.25 -0.24 7.68
CA LEU A 200 -5.93 1.19 7.67
C LEU A 200 -4.63 1.43 6.89
N PHE A 201 -4.47 2.59 6.27
CA PHE A 201 -3.22 2.95 5.58
C PHE A 201 -2.06 3.09 6.57
N GLN A 202 -0.87 2.63 6.19
CA GLN A 202 0.31 2.72 7.07
C GLN A 202 0.65 4.18 7.41
N ASN A 203 0.49 5.10 6.44
CA ASN A 203 0.69 6.53 6.68
C ASN A 203 -0.25 7.09 7.75
N ASP A 204 -1.49 6.61 7.81
CA ASP A 204 -2.46 7.02 8.82
C ASP A 204 -2.12 6.42 10.19
N ILE A 205 -1.74 5.13 10.22
CA ILE A 205 -1.31 4.43 11.44
C ILE A 205 -0.08 5.13 12.04
N CYS A 206 0.91 5.47 11.22
CA CYS A 206 2.17 6.05 11.66
C CYS A 206 2.12 7.58 11.85
N GLY A 207 0.99 8.23 11.53
CA GLY A 207 0.83 9.68 11.66
C GLY A 207 1.80 10.45 10.76
N ALA A 208 1.93 10.03 9.50
CA ALA A 208 2.86 10.60 8.52
C ALA A 208 2.35 11.92 7.91
N GLN A 209 1.05 12.18 7.99
CA GLN A 209 0.40 13.39 7.49
C GLN A 209 -0.13 14.24 8.66
N PRO A 210 -0.18 15.58 8.51
CA PRO A 210 -0.69 16.48 9.54
C PRO A 210 -2.18 16.28 9.78
N GLU A 211 -2.92 15.98 8.72
CA GLU A 211 -4.35 15.67 8.75
C GLU A 211 -4.57 14.17 8.51
N ARG A 212 -5.63 13.64 9.09
CA ARG A 212 -6.04 12.25 8.91
C ARG A 212 -7.54 12.15 8.66
N PRO A 213 -8.01 11.13 7.92
CA PRO A 213 -9.44 10.92 7.77
C PRO A 213 -10.08 10.56 9.12
N ARG A 214 -11.37 10.90 9.29
CA ARG A 214 -12.11 10.70 10.55
C ARG A 214 -12.06 9.27 11.08
N HIS A 215 -12.00 8.28 10.18
CA HIS A 215 -12.00 6.87 10.55
C HIS A 215 -10.61 6.31 10.91
N ALA A 216 -9.55 7.13 10.79
CA ALA A 216 -8.19 6.76 11.15
C ALA A 216 -7.81 7.18 12.57
N ARG A 217 -6.92 6.37 13.18
CA ARG A 217 -6.21 6.70 14.41
C ARG A 217 -4.72 6.52 14.17
N ALA A 218 -3.95 7.58 14.48
CA ALA A 218 -2.49 7.50 14.51
C ALA A 218 -2.03 6.90 15.84
N PHE A 219 -1.03 6.04 15.74
CA PHE A 219 -0.30 5.42 16.86
C PHE A 219 1.16 5.91 16.92
N GLY A 220 1.62 6.64 15.90
CA GLY A 220 2.91 7.33 15.85
C GLY A 220 2.76 8.79 15.41
N ASN A 221 3.90 9.47 15.24
CA ASN A 221 3.98 10.84 14.72
C ASN A 221 5.21 11.01 13.81
N LEU A 222 5.19 10.31 12.67
CA LEU A 222 6.24 10.45 11.65
C LEU A 222 6.27 11.86 11.04
N HIS A 223 5.13 12.56 10.99
CA HIS A 223 5.09 13.94 10.51
C HIS A 223 6.06 14.84 11.31
N ALA A 224 6.00 14.81 12.64
CA ALA A 224 6.91 15.61 13.48
C ALA A 224 8.39 15.22 13.31
N LEU A 225 8.68 13.94 13.06
CA LEU A 225 10.04 13.48 12.75
C LEU A 225 10.53 14.03 11.41
N HIS A 226 9.69 13.99 10.38
CA HIS A 226 10.02 14.57 9.07
C HIS A 226 10.23 16.08 9.14
N GLU A 227 9.43 16.81 9.90
CA GLU A 227 9.64 18.26 10.09
C GLU A 227 10.97 18.54 10.78
N ARG A 228 11.34 17.77 11.80
CA ARG A 228 12.69 17.88 12.42
C ARG A 228 13.80 17.60 11.42
N MET A 229 13.67 16.55 10.60
CA MET A 229 14.67 16.23 9.56
C MET A 229 14.79 17.34 8.50
N LYS A 230 13.69 18.00 8.13
CA LYS A 230 13.72 19.14 7.19
C LYS A 230 14.48 20.32 7.77
N VAL A 231 14.22 20.67 9.04
CA VAL A 231 14.91 21.75 9.75
C VAL A 231 16.40 21.43 9.85
N GLU A 232 16.76 20.23 10.29
CA GLU A 232 18.15 19.81 10.44
C GLU A 232 18.91 19.84 9.10
N ARG A 233 18.29 19.32 8.03
CA ARG A 233 18.87 19.35 6.69
C ARG A 233 19.14 20.78 6.23
N ARG A 234 18.20 21.70 6.46
CA ARG A 234 18.37 23.11 6.08
C ARG A 234 19.51 23.75 6.89
N ALA A 235 19.55 23.53 8.20
CA ALA A 235 20.57 24.07 9.08
C ALA A 235 21.98 23.60 8.69
N ALA A 236 22.15 22.29 8.42
CA ALA A 236 23.43 21.73 7.99
C ALA A 236 23.91 22.33 6.66
N LEU A 237 23.00 22.48 5.68
CA LEU A 237 23.34 23.09 4.38
C LEU A 237 23.64 24.59 4.50
N GLU A 238 22.96 25.32 5.40
CA GLU A 238 23.25 26.73 5.69
C GLU A 238 24.61 26.91 6.34
N ALA A 239 24.97 26.06 7.31
CA ALA A 239 26.27 26.07 7.96
C ALA A 239 27.39 25.81 6.95
N PHE A 240 27.27 24.74 6.16
CA PHE A 240 28.20 24.43 5.07
C PHE A 240 28.35 25.59 4.09
N ALA A 241 27.23 26.16 3.62
CA ALA A 241 27.26 27.25 2.66
C ALA A 241 27.81 28.57 3.23
N LYS A 242 27.78 28.75 4.55
CA LYS A 242 28.42 29.88 5.23
C LYS A 242 29.93 29.67 5.25
N GLU A 243 30.37 28.54 5.78
CA GLU A 243 31.80 28.22 5.95
C GLU A 243 32.54 28.14 4.61
N ALA A 244 31.90 27.58 3.58
CA ALA A 244 32.46 27.55 2.23
C ALA A 244 32.61 28.94 1.59
N ARG A 245 31.77 29.91 1.98
CA ARG A 245 31.81 31.28 1.42
C ARG A 245 32.74 32.20 2.18
N ASP A 246 32.85 32.02 3.49
CA ASP A 246 33.78 32.81 4.32
C ASP A 246 35.21 32.24 4.30
N GLY A 247 35.41 31.07 3.67
CA GLY A 247 36.71 30.44 3.47
C GLY A 247 37.21 29.65 4.67
N SER A 248 36.38 29.47 5.71
CA SER A 248 36.70 28.59 6.84
C SER A 248 36.57 27.10 6.51
N PHE A 249 35.83 26.76 5.45
CA PHE A 249 35.81 25.42 4.87
C PHE A 249 36.21 25.46 3.38
N PRO A 250 37.04 24.52 2.90
CA PRO A 250 37.73 23.49 3.68
C PRO A 250 38.88 24.08 4.50
N GLY A 251 39.05 23.59 5.73
CA GLY A 251 40.20 23.82 6.59
C GLY A 251 41.32 22.79 6.36
N GLN A 252 42.40 22.87 7.16
CA GLN A 252 43.60 22.03 6.97
C GLN A 252 43.31 20.52 6.99
N ASP A 253 42.46 20.04 7.91
CA ASP A 253 42.10 18.62 8.01
C ASP A 253 41.26 18.14 6.80
N GLU A 254 40.74 19.06 6.00
CA GLU A 254 39.88 18.81 4.84
C GLU A 254 40.58 19.11 3.51
N THR A 255 41.85 19.54 3.56
CA THR A 255 42.70 19.80 2.38
C THR A 255 43.90 18.86 2.36
N ALA A 256 44.37 18.51 1.16
CA ALA A 256 45.62 17.77 0.98
C ALA A 256 46.71 18.74 0.50
N ASP A 257 47.89 18.64 1.09
CA ASP A 257 49.06 19.40 0.68
C ASP A 257 49.96 18.60 -0.26
N ILE A 258 50.76 19.32 -1.04
CA ILE A 258 51.89 18.81 -1.81
C ILE A 258 53.18 19.16 -1.07
N ASP A 259 54.20 18.29 -1.13
CA ASP A 259 55.52 18.64 -0.62
C ASP A 259 56.09 19.84 -1.39
N ASP A 260 56.73 20.76 -0.66
CA ASP A 260 57.22 22.03 -1.22
C ASP A 260 58.14 21.81 -2.43
N ALA A 261 59.00 20.78 -2.41
CA ALA A 261 59.94 20.51 -3.50
C ALA A 261 59.24 20.02 -4.77
N GLU A 262 58.19 19.20 -4.62
CA GLU A 262 57.38 18.72 -5.74
C GLU A 262 56.51 19.85 -6.32
N TYR A 263 56.03 20.78 -5.48
CA TYR A 263 55.31 21.97 -5.94
C TYR A 263 56.18 22.90 -6.79
N GLU A 264 57.40 23.21 -6.34
CA GLU A 264 58.33 24.07 -7.08
C GLU A 264 58.67 23.46 -8.45
N ALA A 265 58.98 22.17 -8.50
CA ALA A 265 59.25 21.45 -9.75
C ALA A 265 58.05 21.44 -10.71
N PHE A 266 56.82 21.41 -10.18
CA PHE A 266 55.61 21.57 -10.98
C PHE A 266 55.52 22.98 -11.59
N CYS A 267 55.74 24.03 -10.79
CA CYS A 267 55.68 25.42 -11.26
C CYS A 267 56.69 25.72 -12.37
N GLU A 268 57.92 25.19 -12.28
CA GLU A 268 58.96 25.36 -13.32
C GLU A 268 58.59 24.72 -14.68
N ARG A 269 57.68 23.73 -14.67
CA ARG A 269 57.23 23.02 -15.87
C ARG A 269 55.98 23.62 -16.50
N LEU A 270 55.36 24.64 -15.88
CA LEU A 270 54.22 25.34 -16.46
C LEU A 270 54.67 26.33 -17.55
N PRO A 271 53.94 26.39 -18.69
CA PRO A 271 54.28 27.26 -19.81
C PRO A 271 54.00 28.74 -19.57
#